data_AF-A0A535IKL8-F1
#
_entry.id   AF-A0A535IKL8-F1
#
_cell.length_a   1.000
_cell.length_b   1.000
_cell.length_c   1.000
_cell.angle_alpha   90.00
_cell.angle_beta   90.00
_cell.angle_gamma   90.00
#
_symmetry.space_group_name_H-M   'P 1'
#
loop_
_entity.id
_entity.type
_entity.pdbx_description
1 polymer ?
#
loop_
_entity_poly.entity_id
_entity_poly.type
_entity_poly.pdbx_seq_one_letter_code
_entity_poly.pdbx_strand_id
1 'polypeptide(L)'
;MPAPRRALMAHVLTDEAFALAIAHFTRLGRTDERGYWIAAIGSTWIPWNVATLAGVLIGREIPSPERFGIDIVFPAAMVGLAAGLITGRREVVAAIVGAVLGEAVGLLVSPSLGIVAGGLLGPAAGLAVPERAPRN
;
A
#
# COMPACT_ATOMS: atom_id res chain seq x y z
N MET A 1 6.60 -28.67 -8.12
CA MET A 1 5.95 -27.99 -9.26
C MET A 1 6.98 -27.73 -10.37
N PRO A 2 6.61 -27.88 -11.66
CA PRO A 2 7.51 -27.60 -12.79
C PRO A 2 7.97 -26.13 -12.81
N ALA A 3 9.19 -25.87 -13.29
CA ALA A 3 9.76 -24.51 -13.41
C ALA A 3 8.86 -23.49 -14.14
N PRO A 4 8.25 -23.79 -15.31
CA PRO A 4 7.41 -22.80 -16.01
C PRO A 4 6.15 -22.43 -15.22
N ARG A 5 5.59 -23.38 -14.47
CA ARG A 5 4.40 -23.14 -13.64
C ARG A 5 4.71 -22.22 -12.47
N ARG A 6 5.87 -22.42 -11.83
CA ARG A 6 6.37 -21.52 -10.77
C ARG A 6 6.65 -20.12 -11.30
N ALA A 7 7.17 -20.00 -12.52
CA ALA A 7 7.40 -18.70 -13.16
C ALA A 7 6.08 -17.96 -13.43
N LEU A 8 5.06 -18.65 -13.92
CA LEU A 8 3.74 -18.05 -14.13
C LEU A 8 3.09 -17.63 -12.80
N MET A 9 3.20 -18.46 -11.76
CA MET A 9 2.73 -18.08 -10.43
C MET A 9 3.45 -16.83 -9.95
N ALA A 10 4.79 -16.80 -10.02
CA ALA A 10 5.58 -15.64 -9.62
C ALA A 10 5.23 -14.37 -10.42
N HIS A 11 4.87 -14.49 -11.70
CA HIS A 11 4.47 -13.35 -12.54
C HIS A 11 3.21 -12.64 -12.03
N VAL A 12 2.25 -13.39 -11.47
CA VAL A 12 0.99 -12.83 -10.93
C VAL A 12 1.02 -12.65 -9.41
N LEU A 13 2.20 -12.82 -8.79
CA LEU A 13 2.35 -12.67 -7.35
C LEU A 13 2.45 -11.19 -7.00
N THR A 14 1.44 -10.69 -6.28
CA THR A 14 1.44 -9.37 -5.65
C THR A 14 1.44 -9.52 -4.13
N ASP A 15 1.61 -8.42 -3.39
CA ASP A 15 1.60 -8.42 -1.93
C ASP A 15 0.25 -8.88 -1.38
N GLU A 16 -0.86 -8.48 -2.02
CA GLU A 16 -2.22 -8.89 -1.65
C GLU A 16 -2.46 -10.38 -1.94
N ALA A 17 -2.04 -10.84 -3.12
CA ALA A 17 -2.11 -12.25 -3.48
C ALA A 17 -1.28 -13.11 -2.52
N PHE A 18 -0.09 -12.64 -2.14
CA PHE A 18 0.77 -13.28 -1.17
C PHE A 18 0.11 -13.33 0.21
N ALA A 19 -0.41 -12.21 0.72
CA ALA A 19 -1.06 -12.12 2.02
C ALA A 19 -2.27 -13.06 2.13
N LEU A 20 -3.11 -13.11 1.09
CA LEU A 20 -4.26 -14.01 1.03
C LEU A 20 -3.83 -15.47 0.91
N ALA A 21 -2.85 -15.78 0.05
CA ALA A 21 -2.36 -17.14 -0.15
C ALA A 21 -1.69 -17.70 1.11
N ILE A 22 -0.83 -16.92 1.78
CA ILE A 22 -0.13 -17.38 2.99
C ILE A 22 -1.11 -17.58 4.15
N ALA A 23 -2.07 -16.67 4.35
CA ALA A 23 -3.11 -16.84 5.36
C ALA A 23 -3.94 -18.11 5.11
N HIS A 24 -4.25 -18.39 3.84
CA HIS A 24 -4.95 -19.60 3.43
C HIS A 24 -4.12 -20.87 3.68
N PHE A 25 -2.84 -20.88 3.30
CA PHE A 25 -1.95 -22.03 3.48
C PHE A 25 -1.70 -22.33 4.96
N THR A 26 -1.49 -21.30 5.78
CA THR A 26 -1.33 -21.44 7.23
C THR A 26 -2.58 -22.06 7.85
N ARG A 27 -3.79 -21.64 7.42
CA ARG A 27 -5.04 -22.24 7.90
C ARG A 27 -5.18 -23.71 7.51
N LEU A 28 -4.73 -24.09 6.32
CA LEU A 28 -4.82 -25.47 5.84
C LEU A 28 -3.68 -26.38 6.30
N GLY A 29 -2.58 -25.81 6.82
CA GLY A 29 -1.36 -26.54 7.15
C GLY A 29 -0.61 -27.12 5.94
N ARG A 30 -0.98 -26.71 4.71
CA ARG A 30 -0.35 -27.15 3.46
C ARG A 30 -0.47 -26.11 2.38
N THR A 31 0.42 -26.18 1.39
CA THR A 31 0.28 -25.39 0.16
C THR A 31 -0.94 -25.84 -0.63
N ASP A 32 -1.72 -24.89 -1.15
CA ASP A 32 -2.85 -25.17 -2.03
C ASP A 32 -2.79 -24.32 -3.29
N GLU A 33 -2.46 -24.95 -4.42
CA GLU A 33 -2.26 -24.22 -5.66
C GLU A 33 -3.55 -23.57 -6.19
N ARG A 34 -4.71 -24.18 -5.94
CA ARG A 34 -5.99 -23.60 -6.36
C ARG A 34 -6.30 -22.34 -5.56
N GLY A 35 -6.13 -22.40 -4.24
CA GLY A 35 -6.23 -21.23 -3.36
C GLY A 35 -5.30 -20.10 -3.77
N TYR A 36 -4.07 -20.43 -4.23
CA TYR A 36 -3.16 -19.45 -4.81
C TYR A 36 -3.75 -18.71 -6.01
N TRP A 37 -4.24 -19.44 -7.01
CA TRP A 37 -4.73 -18.82 -8.24
C TRP A 37 -6.00 -17.98 -7.99
N ILE A 38 -6.83 -18.35 -7.02
CA ILE A 38 -7.98 -17.54 -6.61
C ILE A 38 -7.52 -16.21 -5.97
N ALA A 39 -6.49 -16.24 -5.12
CA ALA A 39 -5.92 -15.03 -4.54
C ALA A 39 -5.24 -14.14 -5.61
N ALA A 40 -4.39 -14.74 -6.45
CA ALA A 40 -3.63 -14.02 -7.45
C ALA A 40 -4.50 -13.49 -8.60
N ILE A 41 -5.26 -14.37 -9.27
CA ILE A 41 -6.06 -13.98 -10.44
C ILE A 41 -7.40 -13.39 -10.01
N GLY A 42 -8.15 -14.13 -9.19
CA GLY A 42 -9.52 -13.78 -8.85
C GLY A 42 -9.63 -12.51 -8.01
N SER A 43 -8.74 -12.35 -7.03
CA SER A 43 -8.83 -11.24 -6.07
C SER A 43 -8.00 -10.02 -6.46
N THR A 44 -6.98 -10.21 -7.32
CA THR A 44 -6.03 -9.12 -7.63
C THR A 44 -5.97 -8.83 -9.12
N TRP A 45 -5.55 -9.78 -9.96
CA TRP A 45 -5.32 -9.53 -11.39
C TRP A 45 -6.59 -9.12 -12.15
N ILE A 46 -7.72 -9.83 -11.95
CA ILE A 46 -8.98 -9.51 -12.65
C ILE A 46 -9.51 -8.14 -12.20
N PRO A 47 -9.71 -7.86 -10.89
CA PRO A 47 -10.19 -6.55 -10.46
C PRO A 47 -9.29 -5.40 -10.92
N TRP A 48 -7.96 -5.59 -10.90
CA TRP A 48 -7.00 -4.59 -11.37
C TRP A 48 -7.19 -4.27 -12.85
N ASN A 49 -7.24 -5.29 -13.71
CA ASN A 49 -7.41 -5.09 -15.15
C ASN A 49 -8.79 -4.52 -15.49
N VAL A 50 -9.84 -4.95 -14.80
CA VAL A 50 -11.19 -4.39 -14.97
C VAL A 50 -11.23 -2.93 -14.57
N ALA A 51 -10.67 -2.56 -13.41
CA ALA A 51 -10.60 -1.18 -12.96
C ALA A 51 -9.75 -0.31 -13.91
N THR A 52 -8.62 -0.84 -14.40
CA THR A 52 -7.77 -0.17 -15.38
C THR A 52 -8.51 0.07 -16.69
N LEU A 53 -9.17 -0.96 -17.22
CA LEU A 53 -9.95 -0.86 -18.45
C LEU A 53 -11.10 0.14 -18.30
N ALA A 54 -11.84 0.06 -17.18
CA ALA A 54 -12.89 1.01 -16.87
C ALA A 54 -12.34 2.44 -16.78
N GLY A 55 -11.19 2.64 -16.13
CA GLY A 55 -10.52 3.93 -16.04
C GLY A 55 -10.09 4.48 -17.40
N VAL A 56 -9.53 3.64 -18.28
CA VAL A 56 -9.12 4.07 -19.64
C VAL A 56 -10.32 4.42 -20.51
N LEU A 57 -11.40 3.63 -20.43
CA LEU A 57 -12.59 3.81 -21.28
C LEU A 57 -13.47 4.98 -20.82
N ILE A 58 -13.70 5.11 -19.51
CA ILE A 58 -14.68 6.06 -18.96
C ILE A 58 -13.99 7.30 -18.39
N GLY A 59 -12.70 7.22 -18.01
CA GLY A 59 -12.01 8.30 -17.31
C GLY A 59 -11.94 9.62 -18.08
N ARG A 60 -11.93 9.57 -19.42
CA ARG A 60 -11.95 10.77 -20.29
C ARG A 60 -13.31 11.48 -20.31
N GLU A 61 -14.38 10.76 -20.00
CA GLU A 61 -15.75 11.28 -19.98
C GLU A 61 -16.11 11.95 -18.65
N ILE A 62 -15.25 11.86 -17.63
CA ILE A 62 -15.49 12.45 -16.32
C ILE A 62 -15.20 13.96 -16.36
N PRO A 63 -16.22 14.83 -16.32
CA PRO A 63 -15.99 16.27 -16.35
C PRO A 63 -15.48 16.72 -14.98
N SER A 64 -14.36 17.45 -14.96
CA SER A 64 -13.74 17.98 -13.73
C SER A 64 -13.46 16.90 -12.66
N PRO A 65 -12.50 15.98 -12.88
CA PRO A 65 -12.18 14.89 -11.94
C PRO A 65 -11.87 15.37 -10.51
N GLU A 66 -11.30 16.57 -10.37
CA GLU A 66 -11.00 17.24 -9.11
C GLU A 66 -12.22 17.42 -8.20
N ARG A 67 -13.42 17.66 -8.78
CA ARG A 67 -14.66 17.80 -7.99
C ARG A 67 -15.05 16.51 -7.27
N PHE A 68 -14.62 15.38 -7.80
CA PHE A 68 -14.88 14.06 -7.23
C PHE A 68 -13.67 13.54 -6.42
N GLY A 69 -12.61 14.34 -6.28
CA GLY A 69 -11.37 13.97 -5.58
C GLY A 69 -10.57 12.88 -6.30
N ILE A 70 -10.83 12.64 -7.58
CA ILE A 70 -10.19 11.55 -8.36
C ILE A 70 -8.67 11.78 -8.48
N ASP A 71 -8.25 13.04 -8.50
CA ASP A 71 -6.86 13.48 -8.52
C ASP A 71 -6.07 13.10 -7.25
N ILE A 72 -6.76 12.93 -6.12
CA ILE A 72 -6.13 12.57 -4.83
C ILE A 72 -6.43 11.14 -4.36
N VAL A 73 -7.22 10.34 -5.10
CA VAL A 73 -7.62 8.99 -4.68
C VAL A 73 -6.41 8.11 -4.34
N PHE A 74 -5.37 8.12 -5.18
CA PHE A 74 -4.19 7.28 -4.95
C PHE A 74 -3.40 7.69 -3.69
N PRO A 75 -3.01 8.98 -3.51
CA PRO A 75 -2.43 9.44 -2.25
C PRO A 75 -3.33 9.16 -1.03
N ALA A 76 -4.64 9.37 -1.13
CA ALA A 76 -5.58 9.13 -0.04
C ALA A 76 -5.63 7.64 0.35
N ALA A 77 -5.58 6.73 -0.63
CA ALA A 77 -5.49 5.30 -0.37
C ALA A 77 -4.19 4.94 0.37
N MET A 78 -3.06 5.53 -0.01
CA MET A 78 -1.78 5.34 0.69
C MET A 78 -1.82 5.85 2.13
N VAL A 79 -2.46 7.00 2.38
CA VAL A 79 -2.70 7.51 3.74
C VAL A 79 -3.59 6.55 4.53
N GLY A 80 -4.63 6.00 3.91
CA GLY A 80 -5.50 4.99 4.53
C GLY A 80 -4.73 3.72 4.93
N LEU A 81 -3.85 3.22 4.06
CA LEU A 81 -2.96 2.10 4.37
C LEU A 81 -2.01 2.44 5.51
N ALA A 82 -1.37 3.61 5.48
CA ALA A 82 -0.47 4.07 6.54
C ALA A 82 -1.21 4.19 7.87
N ALA A 83 -2.44 4.70 7.89
CA ALA A 83 -3.28 4.78 9.08
C ALA A 83 -3.57 3.38 9.67
N GLY A 84 -3.81 2.37 8.81
CA GLY A 84 -3.98 0.98 9.23
C GLY A 84 -2.73 0.36 9.89
N LEU A 85 -1.54 0.92 9.66
CA LEU A 85 -0.29 0.48 10.28
C LEU A 85 0.02 1.19 11.61
N ILE A 86 -0.74 2.22 11.99
CA ILE A 86 -0.53 2.95 13.24
C ILE A 86 -1.02 2.10 14.42
N THR A 87 -0.07 1.54 15.17
CA THR A 87 -0.36 0.71 16.35
C THR A 87 -0.06 1.41 17.68
N GLY A 88 0.65 2.55 17.65
CA GLY A 88 1.06 3.26 18.85
C GLY A 88 1.57 4.68 18.61
N ARG A 89 2.20 5.23 19.66
CA ARG A 89 2.67 6.62 19.67
C ARG A 89 3.82 6.87 18.69
N ARG A 90 4.68 5.86 18.46
CA ARG A 90 5.86 5.98 17.59
C ARG A 90 5.43 6.21 16.14
N GLU A 91 4.44 5.44 15.70
CA GLU A 91 3.87 5.47 14.37
C GLU A 91 3.11 6.78 14.12
N VAL A 92 2.36 7.27 15.12
CA VAL A 92 1.71 8.59 15.06
C VAL A 92 2.74 9.70 14.90
N VAL A 93 3.82 9.69 15.69
CA VAL A 93 4.88 10.70 15.57
C VAL A 93 5.55 10.62 14.21
N ALA A 94 5.85 9.41 13.73
CA ALA A 94 6.43 9.23 12.41
C ALA A 94 5.54 9.77 11.29
N ALA A 95 4.24 9.49 11.35
CA ALA A 95 3.27 9.98 10.37
C ALA A 95 3.16 11.51 10.38
N ILE A 96 3.02 12.13 11.55
CA ILE A 96 2.89 13.59 11.68
C ILE A 96 4.17 14.29 11.23
N VAL A 97 5.32 13.86 11.72
CA VAL A 97 6.61 14.48 11.36
C VAL A 97 6.90 14.29 9.87
N GLY A 98 6.64 13.09 9.33
CA GLY A 98 6.81 12.81 7.91
C GLY A 98 5.90 13.68 7.04
N ALA A 99 4.63 13.85 7.42
CA ALA A 99 3.69 14.70 6.70
C ALA A 99 4.11 16.17 6.73
N VAL A 100 4.41 16.72 7.92
CA VAL A 100 4.77 18.13 8.09
C VAL A 100 6.08 18.46 7.37
N LEU A 101 7.12 17.64 7.54
CA LEU A 101 8.41 17.88 6.89
C LEU A 101 8.34 17.63 5.39
N GLY A 102 7.60 16.60 4.96
CA GLY A 102 7.41 16.31 3.55
C GLY A 102 6.67 17.41 2.81
N GLU A 103 5.61 17.95 3.41
CA GLU A 103 4.87 19.09 2.87
C GLU A 103 5.72 20.37 2.87
N ALA A 104 6.38 20.69 3.99
CA ALA A 104 7.22 21.87 4.09
C ALA A 104 8.37 21.86 3.07
N VAL A 105 9.12 20.76 2.97
CA VAL A 105 10.22 20.63 1.99
C VAL A 105 9.66 20.56 0.55
N GLY A 106 8.51 19.92 0.37
CA GLY A 106 7.81 19.83 -0.91
C GLY A 106 7.46 21.20 -1.48
N LEU A 107 6.93 22.09 -0.64
CA LEU A 107 6.52 23.44 -1.02
C LEU A 107 7.69 24.43 -1.12
N LEU A 108 8.71 24.30 -0.26
CA LEU A 108 9.82 25.26 -0.16
C LEU A 108 11.00 24.94 -1.08
N VAL A 109 11.19 23.66 -1.44
CA VAL A 109 12.38 23.21 -2.20
C VAL A 109 11.97 22.46 -3.45
N SER A 110 11.40 21.26 -3.32
CA SER A 110 10.83 20.50 -4.43
C SER A 110 9.99 19.33 -3.95
N PRO A 111 8.94 18.92 -4.70
CA PRO A 111 8.11 17.77 -4.33
C PRO A 111 8.90 16.47 -4.12
N SER A 112 9.90 16.21 -4.97
CA SER A 112 10.74 15.01 -4.86
C SER A 112 11.56 14.99 -3.57
N LEU A 113 12.12 16.13 -3.15
CA LEU A 113 12.82 16.22 -1.87
C LEU A 113 11.87 16.18 -0.69
N GLY A 114 10.64 16.68 -0.84
CA GLY A 114 9.58 16.52 0.16
C GLY A 114 9.32 15.06 0.48
N ILE A 115 9.16 14.22 -0.56
CA ILE A 115 8.97 12.77 -0.38
C ILE A 115 10.15 12.14 0.37
N VAL A 116 11.38 12.46 -0.01
CA VAL A 116 12.60 11.92 0.63
C VAL A 116 12.71 12.38 2.08
N ALA A 117 12.50 13.68 2.34
CA ALA A 117 12.59 14.25 3.68
C ALA A 117 11.52 13.67 4.61
N GLY A 118 10.26 13.64 4.17
CA GLY A 118 9.17 13.06 4.96
C GLY A 118 9.36 11.56 5.22
N GLY A 119 9.74 10.80 4.18
CA GLY A 119 9.94 9.36 4.27
C GLY A 119 11.13 8.93 5.13
N LEU A 120 12.15 9.78 5.31
CA LEU A 120 13.31 9.48 6.16
C LEU A 120 13.17 10.06 7.56
N LEU A 121 12.82 11.36 7.67
CA LEU A 121 12.81 12.08 8.94
C LEU A 121 11.59 11.72 9.80
N GLY A 122 10.46 11.38 9.19
CA GLY A 122 9.28 10.88 9.90
C GLY A 122 9.61 9.62 10.72
N PRO A 123 9.97 8.50 10.06
CA PRO A 123 10.35 7.27 10.78
C PRO A 123 11.50 7.47 11.77
N ALA A 124 12.52 8.27 11.42
CA ALA A 124 13.62 8.58 12.35
C ALA A 124 13.12 9.25 13.64
N ALA A 125 12.19 10.22 13.54
CA ALA A 125 11.58 10.84 14.71
C ALA A 125 10.72 9.87 15.51
N GLY A 126 9.96 8.98 14.84
CA GLY A 126 9.20 7.93 15.49
C GLY A 126 10.08 6.95 16.30
N LEU A 127 11.23 6.56 15.75
CA LEU A 127 12.21 5.70 16.41
C LEU A 127 12.85 6.35 17.64
N ALA A 128 13.01 7.68 17.63
CA ALA A 128 13.52 8.43 18.78
C ALA A 128 12.54 8.51 19.95
N VAL A 129 11.25 8.20 19.74
CA VAL A 129 10.25 8.19 20.82
C VAL A 129 10.49 6.98 21.72
N PRO A 130 10.62 7.15 23.05
CA PRO A 130 10.79 6.04 23.98
C PRO A 130 9.64 5.03 23.90
N GLU A 131 9.96 3.75 24.00
CA GLU A 131 8.97 2.68 24.05
C GLU A 131 8.21 2.79 25.37
N ARG A 132 6.87 2.70 25.32
CA ARG A 132 6.11 2.62 26.57
C ARG A 132 6.45 1.29 27.23
N ALA A 133 7.03 1.35 28.44
CA ALA A 133 7.23 0.17 29.26
C ALA A 133 5.89 -0.57 29.43
N PRO A 134 5.86 -1.91 29.30
CA PRO A 134 4.64 -2.68 29.52
C PRO A 134 4.11 -2.37 30.93
N ARG A 135 2.82 -2.06 31.02
CA ARG A 135 2.15 -1.89 32.31
C ARG A 135 1.97 -3.29 32.90
N ASN A 136 2.72 -3.57 33.97
CA ASN A 136 2.56 -4.75 34.82
C ASN A 136 1.23 -4.70 35.57
#